data_AF-A0A327HI46-F1
#
_entry.id   AF-A0A327HI46-F1
#
_cell.length_a   1.000
_cell.length_b   1.000
_cell.length_c   1.000
_cell.angle_alpha   90.00
_cell.angle_beta   90.00
_cell.angle_gamma   90.00
#
_symmetry.space_group_name_H-M   'P 1'
#
loop_
_entity.id
_entity.type
_entity.pdbx_description
1 polymer ?
#
loop_
_entity_poly.entity_id
_entity_poly.type
_entity_poly.pdbx_seq_one_letter_code
_entity_poly.pdbx_strand_id
1 'polypeptide(L)'
;MNNRSKLAILVILSFVITTVPTSNGYSSGVHNQASSGCSCHNSVAAITANHTFPAEYMPGQIYSISITVNGGTQSFNGGFNVMVNKGIMTNAGSFVSINGAGTSATHSGTNNLGWSFDWEAPAPGSGNVVVNIAVLQSNANGNNGGDTWDSLTHTIFEFQPPNDPPVAYDINITSATGTGSTAPVNSDLTLNYQFGDPNNDPESGTIIHWFIDGVKSSAYDDQTVISAASTSVGQKWKAEITPSDGADFGTTETTIEVTIIDIDSDNDGVFDSDDAFPDDPNESVDSDSDGVGDNGDAFPNDASETTDSDLDGVGDNADAFPNDASETTDSDLDGVGDNADAFPDDASETTDSDLDGVGDNADVFPNDSTETTDSDMDGVGDNADAFPNDANETLDSDMDGVGDNADAFP
;
A
#
# COMPACT_ATOMS: atom_id res chain seq x y z
N MET A 1 101.74 12.13 17.23
CA MET A 1 102.77 11.65 16.28
C MET A 1 102.23 10.44 15.53
N ASN A 2 102.09 10.61 14.22
CA ASN A 2 102.07 9.62 13.14
C ASN A 2 101.51 8.19 13.34
N ASN A 3 100.35 7.97 12.69
CA ASN A 3 100.22 7.17 11.46
C ASN A 3 100.52 5.66 11.54
N ARG A 4 99.49 4.81 11.40
CA ARG A 4 99.19 4.09 10.12
C ARG A 4 97.99 3.15 10.24
N SER A 5 97.12 3.28 9.25
CA SER A 5 95.93 2.51 8.91
C SER A 5 96.16 1.01 8.67
N LYS A 6 95.22 0.17 9.12
CA LYS A 6 94.73 -0.97 8.33
C LYS A 6 93.21 -1.12 8.48
N LEU A 7 92.58 -1.05 7.32
CA LEU A 7 91.16 -1.13 7.02
C LEU A 7 90.70 -2.61 7.15
N ALA A 8 89.61 -2.87 7.87
CA ALA A 8 88.92 -4.16 7.86
C ALA A 8 87.49 -3.94 7.37
N ILE A 9 87.24 -4.33 6.11
CA ILE A 9 85.91 -4.35 5.49
C ILE A 9 85.30 -5.72 5.82
N LEU A 10 84.23 -5.71 6.60
CA LEU A 10 83.40 -6.89 6.89
C LEU A 10 82.31 -6.99 5.82
N VAL A 11 82.49 -7.90 4.85
CA VAL A 11 81.44 -8.28 3.89
C VAL A 11 80.55 -9.32 4.58
N ILE A 12 79.35 -8.93 4.98
CA ILE A 12 78.29 -9.85 5.40
C ILE A 12 77.59 -10.32 4.13
N LEU A 13 77.87 -11.57 3.74
CA LEU A 13 77.24 -12.25 2.61
C LEU A 13 75.90 -12.83 3.08
N SER A 14 74.81 -12.11 2.80
CA SER A 14 73.44 -12.56 3.04
C SER A 14 73.05 -13.62 2.00
N PHE A 15 73.17 -14.90 2.35
CA PHE A 15 72.73 -16.02 1.52
C PHE A 15 71.23 -16.25 1.76
N VAL A 16 70.38 -15.62 0.94
CA VAL A 16 68.94 -15.95 0.88
C VAL A 16 68.80 -17.26 0.12
N ILE A 17 68.67 -18.37 0.84
CA ILE A 17 68.31 -19.66 0.27
C ILE A 17 66.82 -19.61 -0.07
N THR A 18 66.49 -19.29 -1.31
CA THR A 18 65.16 -19.58 -1.85
C THR A 18 65.10 -21.08 -2.11
N THR A 19 64.49 -21.84 -1.19
CA THR A 19 64.13 -23.23 -1.48
C THR A 19 62.98 -23.22 -2.47
N VAL A 20 63.29 -23.43 -3.75
CA VAL A 20 62.28 -23.88 -4.72
C VAL A 20 61.80 -25.25 -4.23
N PRO A 21 60.51 -25.48 -4.01
CA PRO A 21 60.04 -26.81 -3.68
C PRO A 21 60.40 -27.75 -4.83
N THR A 22 61.16 -28.80 -4.52
CA THR A 22 61.41 -29.90 -5.45
C THR A 22 60.06 -30.58 -5.72
N SER A 23 59.45 -30.34 -6.89
CA SER A 23 58.27 -31.07 -7.31
C SER A 23 58.71 -32.49 -7.70
N ASN A 24 58.48 -33.45 -6.82
CA ASN A 24 58.63 -34.86 -7.17
C ASN A 24 57.46 -35.25 -8.07
N GLY A 25 57.72 -35.93 -9.18
CA GLY A 25 56.66 -36.60 -9.94
C GLY A 25 56.08 -37.72 -9.07
N TYR A 26 54.79 -37.63 -8.73
CA TYR A 26 54.08 -38.66 -7.97
C TYR A 26 53.37 -39.60 -8.93
N SER A 27 53.47 -40.92 -8.70
CA SER A 27 52.76 -41.94 -9.50
C SER A 27 51.23 -41.83 -9.41
N SER A 28 50.72 -41.10 -8.40
CA SER A 28 49.31 -40.78 -8.18
C SER A 28 48.95 -39.34 -8.57
N GLY A 29 49.82 -38.65 -9.31
CA GLY A 29 49.64 -37.26 -9.71
C GLY A 29 49.63 -36.23 -8.58
N VAL A 30 49.44 -34.96 -8.94
CA VAL A 30 49.44 -33.82 -8.01
C VAL A 30 48.28 -32.93 -8.34
N HIS A 31 47.44 -32.62 -7.35
CA HIS A 31 46.32 -31.69 -7.50
C HIS A 31 46.77 -30.22 -7.49
N ASN A 32 45.92 -29.36 -8.07
CA ASN A 32 46.06 -27.90 -8.00
C ASN A 32 47.36 -27.35 -8.63
N GLN A 33 47.87 -27.97 -9.69
CA GLN A 33 49.11 -27.54 -10.35
C GLN A 33 48.93 -27.22 -11.85
N ALA A 34 47.74 -27.43 -12.43
CA ALA A 34 47.51 -27.29 -13.86
C ALA A 34 47.85 -25.88 -14.39
N SER A 35 47.59 -24.83 -13.60
CA SER A 35 47.93 -23.44 -13.96
C SER A 35 49.44 -23.17 -14.05
N SER A 36 50.26 -23.95 -13.35
CA SER A 36 51.73 -23.87 -13.37
C SER A 36 52.36 -24.75 -14.45
N GLY A 37 51.54 -25.53 -15.15
CA GLY A 37 51.97 -26.57 -16.09
C GLY A 37 52.83 -27.65 -15.43
N CYS A 38 53.61 -28.37 -16.24
CA CYS A 38 54.59 -29.34 -15.77
C CYS A 38 56.03 -28.80 -15.92
N SER A 39 56.22 -27.53 -15.54
CA SER A 39 57.45 -26.74 -15.78
C SER A 39 58.73 -27.26 -15.13
N CYS A 40 58.62 -28.22 -14.20
CA CYS A 40 59.76 -28.93 -13.62
C CYS A 40 60.31 -30.05 -14.51
N HIS A 41 59.75 -30.22 -15.71
CA HIS A 41 60.21 -31.14 -16.76
C HIS A 41 60.74 -30.39 -17.98
N ASN A 42 61.85 -30.88 -18.54
CA ASN A 42 62.51 -30.28 -19.70
C ASN A 42 61.76 -30.65 -20.98
N SER A 43 60.82 -29.79 -21.38
CA SER A 43 59.95 -30.02 -22.54
C SER A 43 60.75 -30.14 -23.83
N VAL A 44 60.64 -31.29 -24.49
CA VAL A 44 61.02 -31.48 -25.89
C VAL A 44 59.72 -31.69 -26.68
N ALA A 45 59.24 -30.70 -27.43
CA ALA A 45 57.87 -30.69 -27.94
C ALA A 45 57.55 -31.87 -28.88
N ALA A 46 56.41 -32.55 -28.63
CA ALA A 46 55.62 -33.30 -29.62
C ALA A 46 54.19 -33.72 -29.14
N ILE A 47 53.66 -33.22 -28.01
CA ILE A 47 52.31 -33.57 -27.52
C ILE A 47 51.37 -32.37 -27.40
N THR A 48 50.07 -32.63 -27.42
CA THR A 48 49.01 -31.63 -27.25
C THR A 48 47.91 -32.12 -26.31
N ALA A 49 47.49 -31.27 -25.37
CA ALA A 49 46.35 -31.52 -24.49
C ALA A 49 45.04 -31.29 -25.26
N ASN A 50 44.09 -32.22 -25.15
CA ASN A 50 42.76 -32.10 -25.72
C ASN A 50 41.71 -32.35 -24.64
N HIS A 51 40.54 -31.72 -24.78
CA HIS A 51 39.45 -31.85 -23.81
C HIS A 51 38.06 -31.74 -24.46
N THR A 52 37.03 -32.11 -23.70
CA THR A 52 35.62 -31.96 -24.09
C THR A 52 34.80 -31.04 -23.19
N PHE A 53 35.45 -30.15 -22.40
CA PHE A 53 34.72 -29.03 -21.77
C PHE A 53 33.93 -28.24 -22.83
N PRO A 54 32.67 -27.88 -22.55
CA PRO A 54 31.86 -27.14 -23.49
C PRO A 54 32.38 -25.69 -23.63
N ALA A 55 31.97 -24.99 -24.70
CA ALA A 55 32.25 -23.56 -24.84
C ALA A 55 31.35 -22.71 -23.92
N GLU A 56 30.17 -23.23 -23.59
CA GLU A 56 29.14 -22.59 -22.78
C GLU A 56 28.47 -23.62 -21.86
N TYR A 57 28.04 -23.22 -20.66
CA TYR A 57 27.35 -24.11 -19.72
C TYR A 57 25.92 -23.65 -19.42
N MET A 58 24.98 -24.59 -19.28
CA MET A 58 23.71 -24.36 -18.61
C MET A 58 23.90 -24.55 -17.10
N PRO A 59 23.45 -23.61 -16.24
CA PRO A 59 23.65 -23.74 -14.80
C PRO A 59 23.14 -25.06 -14.22
N GLY A 60 23.96 -25.70 -13.38
CA GLY A 60 23.66 -27.02 -12.77
C GLY A 60 23.70 -28.23 -13.72
N GLN A 61 23.96 -28.04 -15.02
CA GLN A 61 24.10 -29.17 -15.95
C GLN A 61 25.38 -29.97 -15.67
N ILE A 62 25.28 -31.30 -15.77
CA ILE A 62 26.42 -32.21 -15.67
C ILE A 62 26.94 -32.53 -17.08
N TYR A 63 28.24 -32.32 -17.29
CA TYR A 63 28.95 -32.63 -18.53
C TYR A 63 29.94 -33.76 -18.31
N SER A 64 29.93 -34.77 -19.17
CA SER A 64 30.99 -35.79 -19.17
C SER A 64 32.22 -35.26 -19.89
N ILE A 65 33.28 -35.04 -19.12
CA ILE A 65 34.54 -34.48 -19.59
C ILE A 65 35.51 -35.61 -19.88
N SER A 66 36.20 -35.50 -21.01
CA SER A 66 37.38 -36.29 -21.34
C SER A 66 38.58 -35.36 -21.49
N ILE A 67 39.73 -35.81 -20.99
CA ILE A 67 41.05 -35.20 -21.20
C ILE A 67 41.88 -36.23 -21.93
N THR A 68 42.50 -35.85 -23.04
CA THR A 68 43.36 -36.73 -23.82
C THR A 68 44.68 -36.08 -24.21
N VAL A 69 45.69 -36.92 -24.39
CA VAL A 69 47.00 -36.53 -24.90
C VAL A 69 47.11 -37.02 -26.34
N ASN A 70 47.37 -36.10 -27.27
CA ASN A 70 47.65 -36.42 -28.67
C ASN A 70 49.13 -36.20 -28.99
N GLY A 71 49.71 -37.05 -29.85
CA GLY A 71 51.10 -36.97 -30.29
C GLY A 71 52.09 -37.78 -29.43
N GLY A 72 53.37 -37.42 -29.51
CA GLY A 72 54.46 -38.04 -28.75
C GLY A 72 55.11 -39.28 -29.41
N THR A 73 56.38 -39.51 -29.11
CA THR A 73 57.18 -40.64 -29.63
C THR A 73 57.61 -41.65 -28.56
N GLN A 74 57.20 -41.44 -27.31
CA GLN A 74 57.76 -42.12 -26.13
C GLN A 74 56.86 -43.26 -25.63
N SER A 75 57.44 -44.26 -24.96
CA SER A 75 56.69 -45.32 -24.27
C SER A 75 55.78 -44.72 -23.20
N PHE A 76 54.48 -45.03 -23.24
CA PHE A 76 53.45 -44.30 -22.50
C PHE A 76 53.49 -44.56 -20.98
N ASN A 77 54.24 -43.70 -20.29
CA ASN A 77 54.01 -43.35 -18.90
C ASN A 77 53.63 -41.87 -18.87
N GLY A 78 52.54 -41.45 -18.25
CA GLY A 78 52.06 -40.08 -18.33
C GLY A 78 50.96 -39.75 -17.33
N GLY A 79 50.49 -38.50 -17.38
CA GLY A 79 49.51 -37.99 -16.44
C GLY A 79 48.87 -36.69 -16.91
N PHE A 80 47.82 -36.29 -16.21
CA PHE A 80 47.18 -34.99 -16.39
C PHE A 80 46.94 -34.31 -15.05
N ASN A 81 46.71 -33.00 -15.10
CA ASN A 81 46.09 -32.23 -14.05
C ASN A 81 45.08 -31.25 -14.65
N VAL A 82 43.90 -31.14 -14.03
CA VAL A 82 42.87 -30.15 -14.36
C VAL A 82 42.52 -29.37 -13.10
N MET A 83 42.22 -28.09 -13.27
CA MET A 83 41.63 -27.22 -12.25
C MET A 83 40.47 -26.42 -12.84
N VAL A 84 39.36 -26.32 -12.11
CA VAL A 84 38.26 -25.39 -12.40
C VAL A 84 38.18 -24.35 -11.28
N ASN A 85 37.85 -23.10 -11.60
CA ASN A 85 37.59 -22.08 -10.58
C ASN A 85 36.16 -22.15 -10.00
N LYS A 86 35.22 -22.78 -10.72
CA LYS A 86 33.80 -22.91 -10.41
C LYS A 86 33.25 -24.24 -10.94
N GLY A 87 32.13 -24.69 -10.36
CA GLY A 87 31.59 -26.03 -10.61
C GLY A 87 32.39 -27.12 -9.90
N ILE A 88 31.90 -28.36 -9.97
CA ILE A 88 32.43 -29.48 -9.18
C ILE A 88 32.67 -30.68 -10.11
N MET A 89 33.88 -31.22 -10.09
CA MET A 89 34.20 -32.48 -10.75
C MET A 89 33.76 -33.64 -9.86
N THR A 90 33.08 -34.61 -10.46
CA THR A 90 32.57 -35.82 -9.80
C THR A 90 32.78 -37.04 -10.69
N ASN A 91 32.33 -38.21 -10.23
CA ASN A 91 32.32 -39.45 -11.01
C ASN A 91 33.66 -39.75 -11.73
N ALA A 92 34.75 -39.84 -10.95
CA ALA A 92 36.08 -40.12 -11.48
C ALA A 92 36.10 -41.44 -12.27
N GLY A 93 36.46 -41.37 -13.55
CA GLY A 93 36.69 -42.54 -14.38
C GLY A 93 37.96 -43.30 -14.00
N SER A 94 38.27 -44.35 -14.76
CA SER A 94 39.46 -45.16 -14.55
C SER A 94 40.72 -44.30 -14.54
N PHE A 95 41.58 -44.54 -13.54
CA PHE A 95 42.85 -43.83 -13.36
C PHE A 95 42.74 -42.32 -13.16
N VAL A 96 41.59 -41.84 -12.67
CA VAL A 96 41.37 -40.46 -12.23
C VAL A 96 41.28 -40.42 -10.71
N SER A 97 41.84 -39.37 -10.11
CA SER A 97 41.62 -38.96 -8.74
C SER A 97 41.10 -37.53 -8.75
N ILE A 98 40.05 -37.27 -7.98
CA ILE A 98 39.46 -35.94 -7.79
C ILE A 98 39.69 -35.55 -6.34
N ASN A 99 40.07 -34.30 -6.09
CA ASN A 99 40.29 -33.81 -4.72
C ASN A 99 38.96 -33.72 -3.96
N GLY A 100 39.02 -33.64 -2.63
CA GLY A 100 37.81 -33.58 -1.79
C GLY A 100 36.89 -32.37 -2.05
N ALA A 101 37.40 -31.33 -2.71
CA ALA A 101 36.63 -30.15 -3.10
C ALA A 101 36.00 -30.24 -4.51
N GLY A 102 36.34 -31.26 -5.29
CA GLY A 102 35.92 -31.38 -6.69
C GLY A 102 36.50 -30.33 -7.65
N THR A 103 37.43 -29.48 -7.20
CA THR A 103 37.98 -28.39 -8.02
C THR A 103 39.20 -28.80 -8.84
N SER A 104 39.77 -29.98 -8.59
CA SER A 104 40.91 -30.48 -9.34
C SER A 104 40.86 -31.99 -9.52
N ALA A 105 41.16 -32.42 -10.75
CA ALA A 105 41.35 -33.82 -11.13
C ALA A 105 42.79 -34.07 -11.56
N THR A 106 43.32 -35.25 -11.24
CA THR A 106 44.64 -35.72 -11.66
C THR A 106 44.59 -37.21 -11.97
N HIS A 107 45.64 -37.73 -12.61
CA HIS A 107 45.79 -39.16 -12.81
C HIS A 107 46.07 -39.90 -11.49
N SER A 108 45.55 -41.12 -11.32
CA SER A 108 45.84 -42.02 -10.18
C SER A 108 46.71 -43.22 -10.55
N GLY A 109 47.16 -43.30 -11.80
CA GLY A 109 48.11 -44.30 -12.31
C GLY A 109 48.85 -43.80 -13.55
N THR A 110 49.89 -44.51 -13.96
CA THR A 110 50.92 -43.97 -14.88
C THR A 110 50.75 -44.33 -16.36
N ASN A 111 49.85 -45.24 -16.76
CA ASN A 111 49.88 -45.82 -18.13
C ASN A 111 48.62 -45.46 -18.95
N ASN A 112 48.20 -44.19 -18.94
CA ASN A 112 47.03 -43.73 -19.70
C ASN A 112 47.30 -42.43 -20.46
N LEU A 113 46.54 -42.22 -21.52
CA LEU A 113 46.53 -41.00 -22.34
C LEU A 113 45.13 -40.38 -22.45
N GLY A 114 44.18 -40.95 -21.71
CA GLY A 114 42.79 -40.57 -21.74
C GLY A 114 42.20 -40.77 -20.37
N TRP A 115 41.48 -39.75 -19.90
CA TRP A 115 40.86 -39.71 -18.59
C TRP A 115 39.47 -39.11 -18.73
N SER A 116 38.52 -39.62 -17.97
CA SER A 116 37.17 -39.08 -17.94
C SER A 116 36.70 -38.84 -16.52
N PHE A 117 35.86 -37.81 -16.36
CA PHE A 117 35.15 -37.48 -15.13
C PHE A 117 33.94 -36.62 -15.51
N ASP A 118 32.98 -36.48 -14.60
CA ASP A 118 31.88 -35.55 -14.81
C ASP A 118 32.23 -34.19 -14.21
N TRP A 119 31.74 -33.11 -14.83
CA TRP A 119 31.80 -31.75 -14.30
C TRP A 119 30.39 -31.19 -14.21
N GLU A 120 29.95 -30.89 -12.99
CA GLU A 120 28.71 -30.20 -12.70
C GLU A 120 28.96 -28.69 -12.76
N ALA A 121 28.27 -28.01 -13.67
CA ALA A 121 28.34 -26.57 -13.84
C ALA A 121 27.80 -25.82 -12.62
N PRO A 122 28.31 -24.62 -12.32
CA PRO A 122 27.90 -23.87 -11.13
C PRO A 122 26.44 -23.37 -11.21
N ALA A 123 25.95 -22.81 -10.10
CA ALA A 123 24.60 -22.23 -9.97
C ALA A 123 24.39 -21.01 -10.92
N PRO A 124 23.14 -20.67 -11.28
CA PRO A 124 22.87 -19.54 -12.16
C PRO A 124 23.40 -18.21 -11.60
N GLY A 125 23.92 -17.35 -12.48
CA GLY A 125 24.52 -16.07 -12.13
C GLY A 125 25.95 -16.20 -11.59
N SER A 126 26.58 -17.38 -11.73
CA SER A 126 27.95 -17.59 -11.27
C SER A 126 28.98 -16.91 -12.18
N GLY A 127 28.62 -16.56 -13.42
CA GLY A 127 29.50 -16.03 -14.45
C GLY A 127 30.52 -17.05 -14.96
N ASN A 128 31.34 -16.64 -15.92
CA ASN A 128 32.26 -17.52 -16.66
C ASN A 128 33.17 -18.39 -15.78
N VAL A 129 33.41 -19.62 -16.24
CA VAL A 129 34.30 -20.61 -15.62
C VAL A 129 35.63 -20.64 -16.35
N VAL A 130 36.73 -20.70 -15.61
CA VAL A 130 38.09 -20.84 -16.15
C VAL A 130 38.61 -22.22 -15.76
N VAL A 131 39.06 -22.96 -16.77
CA VAL A 131 39.64 -24.29 -16.63
C VAL A 131 41.12 -24.23 -17.03
N ASN A 132 42.00 -24.74 -16.17
CA ASN A 132 43.40 -24.94 -16.50
C ASN A 132 43.66 -26.43 -16.65
N ILE A 133 44.38 -26.82 -17.70
CA ILE A 133 44.67 -28.22 -18.04
C ILE A 133 46.17 -28.34 -18.31
N ALA A 134 46.79 -29.35 -17.73
CA ALA A 134 48.16 -29.76 -18.02
C ALA A 134 48.20 -31.26 -18.28
N VAL A 135 48.99 -31.68 -19.27
CA VAL A 135 49.24 -33.10 -19.59
C VAL A 135 50.73 -33.35 -19.74
N LEU A 136 51.16 -34.55 -19.39
CA LEU A 136 52.56 -34.95 -19.43
C LEU A 136 52.69 -36.40 -19.93
N GLN A 137 53.70 -36.63 -20.78
CA GLN A 137 54.18 -37.93 -21.19
C GLN A 137 55.67 -38.05 -20.82
N SER A 138 55.96 -39.03 -19.97
CA SER A 138 57.30 -39.39 -19.52
C SER A 138 58.00 -40.30 -20.52
N ASN A 139 59.33 -40.17 -20.60
CA ASN A 139 60.19 -41.09 -21.35
C ASN A 139 60.65 -42.33 -20.56
N ALA A 140 60.11 -42.53 -19.35
CA ALA A 140 60.37 -43.67 -18.47
C ALA A 140 61.84 -43.84 -17.99
N ASN A 141 62.67 -42.79 -18.07
CA ASN A 141 64.08 -42.83 -17.62
C ASN A 141 64.28 -42.63 -16.11
N GLY A 142 63.17 -42.46 -15.35
CA GLY A 142 63.18 -42.27 -13.90
C GLY A 142 63.58 -40.87 -13.40
N ASN A 143 63.67 -39.87 -14.28
CA ASN A 143 63.94 -38.47 -13.95
C ASN A 143 63.10 -37.50 -14.81
N ASN A 144 63.19 -36.19 -14.55
CA ASN A 144 62.38 -35.17 -15.24
C ASN A 144 62.95 -34.72 -16.61
N GLY A 145 64.08 -35.29 -17.03
CA GLY A 145 64.80 -34.90 -18.23
C GLY A 145 64.28 -35.64 -19.47
N GLY A 146 63.86 -34.90 -20.48
CA GLY A 146 63.40 -35.44 -21.76
C GLY A 146 61.96 -35.96 -21.76
N ASP A 147 61.17 -35.56 -20.76
CA ASP A 147 59.72 -35.72 -20.76
C ASP A 147 59.06 -34.61 -21.60
N THR A 148 57.84 -34.86 -22.06
CA THR A 148 57.09 -33.93 -22.90
C THR A 148 55.79 -33.54 -22.22
N TRP A 149 55.44 -32.26 -22.20
CA TRP A 149 54.23 -31.78 -21.57
C TRP A 149 53.60 -30.62 -22.34
N ASP A 150 52.30 -30.43 -22.15
CA ASP A 150 51.52 -29.33 -22.72
C ASP A 150 50.55 -28.80 -21.67
N SER A 151 50.13 -27.54 -21.81
CA SER A 151 49.13 -26.92 -20.96
C SER A 151 48.27 -25.93 -21.72
N LEU A 152 46.99 -25.85 -21.35
CA LEU A 152 46.06 -24.88 -21.91
C LEU A 152 45.12 -24.33 -20.84
N THR A 153 44.57 -23.15 -21.13
CA THR A 153 43.49 -22.54 -20.36
C THR A 153 42.26 -22.42 -21.26
N HIS A 154 41.11 -22.87 -20.78
CA HIS A 154 39.82 -22.79 -21.47
C HIS A 154 38.83 -21.96 -20.65
N THR A 155 38.06 -21.11 -21.31
CA THR A 155 36.98 -20.34 -20.67
C THR A 155 35.65 -20.88 -21.15
N ILE A 156 34.76 -21.18 -20.20
CA ILE A 156 33.39 -21.63 -20.45
C ILE A 156 32.46 -20.47 -20.08
N PHE A 157 31.67 -20.01 -21.05
CA PHE A 157 30.70 -18.94 -20.83
C PHE A 157 29.45 -19.47 -20.11
N GLU A 158 28.82 -18.65 -19.28
CA GLU A 158 27.53 -19.00 -18.70
C GLU A 158 26.43 -18.73 -19.72
N PHE A 159 25.61 -19.75 -20.03
CA PHE A 159 24.39 -19.54 -20.80
C PHE A 159 23.40 -18.74 -19.96
N GLN A 160 22.95 -17.61 -20.49
CA GLN A 160 21.80 -16.87 -19.96
C GLN A 160 20.68 -17.00 -20.99
N PRO A 161 19.45 -17.39 -20.58
CA PRO A 161 18.32 -17.35 -21.49
C PRO A 161 18.17 -15.91 -22.03
N PRO A 162 17.80 -15.73 -23.31
CA PRO A 162 17.47 -14.41 -23.84
C PRO A 162 16.33 -13.79 -23.02
N ASN A 163 16.46 -12.50 -22.72
CA ASN A 163 15.38 -11.68 -22.18
C ASN A 163 14.65 -11.03 -23.36
N ASP A 164 13.33 -11.18 -23.41
CA ASP A 164 12.44 -10.60 -24.40
C ASP A 164 11.69 -9.44 -23.74
N PRO A 165 11.63 -8.24 -24.35
CA PRO A 165 10.98 -7.09 -23.71
C PRO A 165 9.49 -7.33 -23.40
N PRO A 166 8.98 -6.78 -22.27
CA PRO A 166 7.58 -6.92 -21.91
C PRO A 166 6.65 -6.07 -22.78
N VAL A 167 5.34 -6.29 -22.63
CA VAL A 167 4.28 -5.52 -23.29
C VAL A 167 3.23 -5.07 -22.28
N ALA A 168 2.65 -3.89 -22.54
CA ALA A 168 1.48 -3.38 -21.85
C ALA A 168 0.28 -3.43 -22.80
N TYR A 169 -0.88 -3.86 -22.32
CA TYR A 169 -2.09 -3.97 -23.14
C TYR A 169 -3.35 -3.71 -22.32
N ASP A 170 -4.51 -3.64 -23.00
CA ASP A 170 -5.81 -3.26 -22.41
C ASP A 170 -5.77 -1.92 -21.64
N ILE A 171 -5.01 -0.96 -22.18
CA ILE A 171 -4.71 0.30 -21.50
C ILE A 171 -5.87 1.30 -21.64
N ASN A 172 -6.37 1.81 -20.53
CA ASN A 172 -7.47 2.77 -20.51
C ASN A 172 -7.46 3.63 -19.24
N ILE A 173 -8.11 4.79 -19.32
CA ILE A 173 -8.42 5.63 -18.16
C ILE A 173 -9.91 5.44 -17.86
N THR A 174 -10.24 5.16 -16.60
CA THR A 174 -11.61 5.06 -16.09
C THR A 174 -11.89 6.09 -15.02
N SER A 175 -13.15 6.48 -14.87
CA SER A 175 -13.68 7.15 -13.68
C SER A 175 -14.87 6.36 -13.15
N ALA A 176 -15.33 6.65 -11.93
CA ALA A 176 -16.45 5.92 -11.30
C ALA A 176 -17.75 5.97 -12.13
N THR A 177 -17.95 7.06 -12.89
CA THR A 177 -19.21 7.40 -13.55
C THR A 177 -19.05 7.72 -15.05
N GLY A 178 -17.82 7.91 -15.55
CA GLY A 178 -17.55 8.25 -16.96
C GLY A 178 -17.25 7.05 -17.86
N THR A 179 -17.61 7.17 -19.14
CA THR A 179 -17.26 6.19 -20.17
C THR A 179 -16.21 6.75 -21.13
N GLY A 180 -15.06 6.08 -21.21
CA GLY A 180 -14.06 6.09 -22.28
C GLY A 180 -13.40 7.44 -22.62
N SER A 181 -14.15 8.43 -23.08
CA SER A 181 -13.64 9.72 -23.57
C SER A 181 -13.95 10.92 -22.66
N THR A 182 -14.79 10.73 -21.64
CA THR A 182 -15.11 11.79 -20.67
C THR A 182 -15.11 11.26 -19.24
N ALA A 183 -14.79 12.14 -18.30
CA ALA A 183 -14.84 11.87 -16.87
C ALA A 183 -15.39 13.10 -16.12
N PRO A 184 -16.26 12.91 -15.11
CA PRO A 184 -16.74 14.01 -14.29
C PRO A 184 -15.62 14.65 -13.46
N VAL A 185 -15.70 15.97 -13.26
CA VAL A 185 -14.69 16.76 -12.53
C VAL A 185 -14.56 16.38 -11.06
N ASN A 186 -15.62 15.82 -10.47
CA ASN A 186 -15.67 15.34 -9.09
C ASN A 186 -15.22 13.87 -8.93
N SER A 187 -14.71 13.24 -10.00
CA SER A 187 -14.31 11.84 -9.99
C SER A 187 -12.81 11.64 -10.28
N ASP A 188 -12.17 10.75 -9.52
CA ASP A 188 -10.78 10.37 -9.75
C ASP A 188 -10.60 9.69 -11.12
N LEU A 189 -9.45 9.92 -11.76
CA LEU A 189 -9.03 9.18 -12.94
C LEU A 189 -8.16 8.00 -12.52
N THR A 190 -8.49 6.80 -12.97
CA THR A 190 -7.70 5.58 -12.74
C THR A 190 -7.15 5.07 -14.06
N LEU A 191 -5.84 4.92 -14.14
CA LEU A 191 -5.16 4.25 -15.24
C LEU A 191 -5.13 2.74 -15.00
N ASN A 192 -5.72 1.99 -15.93
CA ASN A 192 -5.71 0.54 -15.96
C ASN A 192 -4.89 0.04 -17.13
N TYR A 193 -4.07 -0.99 -16.91
CA TYR A 193 -3.38 -1.75 -17.94
C TYR A 193 -3.08 -3.16 -17.45
N GLN A 194 -2.77 -4.06 -18.38
CA GLN A 194 -2.23 -5.38 -18.10
C GLN A 194 -0.77 -5.46 -18.56
N PHE A 195 0.02 -6.23 -17.82
CA PHE A 195 1.43 -6.50 -18.11
C PHE A 195 1.58 -7.95 -18.60
N GLY A 196 2.30 -8.14 -19.69
CA GLY A 196 2.65 -9.46 -20.21
C GLY A 196 4.12 -9.52 -20.59
N ASP A 197 4.75 -10.65 -20.30
CA ASP A 197 6.16 -10.88 -20.60
C ASP A 197 6.35 -12.28 -21.24
N PRO A 198 7.08 -12.41 -22.38
CA PRO A 198 7.29 -13.71 -23.04
C PRO A 198 8.10 -14.71 -22.22
N ASN A 199 8.97 -14.26 -21.34
CA ASN A 199 9.79 -15.08 -20.45
C ASN A 199 9.16 -15.23 -19.06
N ASN A 200 8.00 -14.60 -18.86
CA ASN A 200 7.21 -14.62 -17.65
C ASN A 200 7.89 -13.91 -16.48
N ASP A 201 8.76 -12.95 -16.79
CA ASP A 201 9.43 -12.10 -15.81
C ASP A 201 8.43 -11.15 -15.13
N PRO A 202 8.63 -10.84 -13.84
CA PRO A 202 7.74 -9.94 -13.13
C PRO A 202 7.94 -8.49 -13.58
N GLU A 203 6.84 -7.73 -13.59
CA GLU A 203 6.91 -6.30 -13.81
C GLU A 203 7.81 -5.61 -12.77
N SER A 204 8.74 -4.78 -13.26
CA SER A 204 9.68 -4.04 -12.43
C SER A 204 10.18 -2.80 -13.18
N GLY A 205 9.86 -1.61 -12.70
CA GLY A 205 10.38 -0.36 -13.27
C GLY A 205 9.60 0.18 -14.47
N THR A 206 8.35 -0.25 -14.67
CA THR A 206 7.40 0.39 -15.60
C THR A 206 7.31 1.89 -15.32
N ILE A 207 7.33 2.68 -16.38
CA ILE A 207 7.27 4.14 -16.32
C ILE A 207 5.91 4.62 -16.82
N ILE A 208 5.26 5.50 -16.07
CA ILE A 208 4.00 6.14 -16.47
C ILE A 208 4.21 7.65 -16.55
N HIS A 209 3.80 8.26 -17.66
CA HIS A 209 3.81 9.70 -17.84
C HIS A 209 2.41 10.21 -18.14
N TRP A 210 1.97 11.24 -17.43
CA TRP A 210 0.69 11.89 -17.68
C TRP A 210 0.86 13.17 -18.48
N PHE A 211 -0.15 13.49 -19.28
CA PHE A 211 -0.23 14.71 -20.07
C PHE A 211 -1.55 15.41 -19.82
N ILE A 212 -1.47 16.73 -19.67
CA ILE A 212 -2.62 17.63 -19.51
C ILE A 212 -2.59 18.58 -20.69
N ASP A 213 -3.66 18.60 -21.48
CA ASP A 213 -3.79 19.39 -22.71
C ASP A 213 -2.60 19.21 -23.67
N GLY A 214 -2.12 17.97 -23.76
CA GLY A 214 -0.99 17.57 -24.59
C GLY A 214 0.40 17.89 -24.02
N VAL A 215 0.50 18.51 -22.84
CA VAL A 215 1.77 18.83 -22.17
C VAL A 215 2.07 17.80 -21.08
N LYS A 216 3.28 17.20 -21.09
CA LYS A 216 3.69 16.26 -20.04
C LYS A 216 3.70 16.98 -18.67
N SER A 217 3.07 16.37 -17.67
CA SER A 217 3.12 16.80 -16.28
C SER A 217 3.91 15.81 -15.43
N SER A 218 5.11 16.20 -15.01
CA SER A 218 5.96 15.36 -14.14
C SER A 218 5.43 15.25 -12.70
N ALA A 219 4.41 16.04 -12.33
CA ALA A 219 3.82 15.99 -10.99
C ALA A 219 3.07 14.67 -10.74
N TYR A 220 2.70 13.98 -11.81
CA TYR A 220 1.91 12.75 -11.78
C TYR A 220 2.67 11.54 -12.34
N ASP A 221 3.98 11.67 -12.59
CA ASP A 221 4.81 10.57 -13.09
C ASP A 221 4.66 9.35 -12.15
N ASP A 222 4.50 8.17 -12.75
CA ASP A 222 4.34 6.86 -12.10
C ASP A 222 3.08 6.67 -11.23
N GLN A 223 2.14 7.62 -11.26
CA GLN A 223 0.84 7.47 -10.59
C GLN A 223 -0.16 6.69 -11.46
N THR A 224 -0.90 5.79 -10.84
CA THR A 224 -2.03 5.08 -11.47
C THR A 224 -3.39 5.69 -11.15
N VAL A 225 -3.46 6.61 -10.19
CA VAL A 225 -4.67 7.32 -9.81
C VAL A 225 -4.37 8.82 -9.74
N ILE A 226 -5.20 9.63 -10.40
CA ILE A 226 -5.18 11.08 -10.32
C ILE A 226 -6.42 11.53 -9.57
N SER A 227 -6.22 12.28 -8.49
CA SER A 227 -7.33 12.81 -7.69
C SER A 227 -8.17 13.81 -8.48
N ALA A 228 -9.49 13.75 -8.31
CA ALA A 228 -10.46 14.72 -8.84
C ALA A 228 -10.05 16.17 -8.52
N ALA A 229 -9.50 16.42 -7.33
CA ALA A 229 -9.01 17.72 -6.89
C ALA A 229 -7.83 18.27 -7.71
N SER A 230 -7.18 17.43 -8.52
CA SER A 230 -6.11 17.83 -9.45
C SER A 230 -6.62 18.12 -10.87
N THR A 231 -7.90 17.93 -11.11
CA THR A 231 -8.52 18.10 -12.43
C THR A 231 -9.34 19.38 -12.49
N SER A 232 -9.71 19.80 -13.70
CA SER A 232 -10.59 20.95 -13.91
C SER A 232 -11.39 20.75 -15.19
N VAL A 233 -12.64 21.24 -15.20
CA VAL A 233 -13.53 21.16 -16.36
C VAL A 233 -12.82 21.68 -17.62
N GLY A 234 -12.93 20.90 -18.71
CA GLY A 234 -12.33 21.18 -20.01
C GLY A 234 -10.91 20.66 -20.21
N GLN A 235 -10.21 20.25 -19.15
CA GLN A 235 -8.89 19.64 -19.28
C GLN A 235 -8.94 18.31 -20.03
N LYS A 236 -7.89 18.03 -20.79
CA LYS A 236 -7.70 16.79 -21.53
C LYS A 236 -6.54 15.98 -20.96
N TRP A 237 -6.84 14.78 -20.49
CA TRP A 237 -5.89 13.89 -19.83
C TRP A 237 -5.58 12.68 -20.69
N LYS A 238 -4.29 12.31 -20.78
CA LYS A 238 -3.83 11.04 -21.36
C LYS A 238 -2.61 10.54 -20.60
N ALA A 239 -2.37 9.24 -20.65
CA ALA A 239 -1.18 8.61 -20.08
C ALA A 239 -0.38 7.84 -21.15
N GLU A 240 0.94 7.84 -20.99
CA GLU A 240 1.88 6.98 -21.72
C GLU A 240 2.52 5.98 -20.74
N ILE A 241 2.56 4.71 -21.11
CA ILE A 241 3.06 3.61 -20.29
C ILE A 241 4.19 2.93 -21.04
N THR A 242 5.36 2.82 -20.43
CA THR A 242 6.48 2.04 -20.95
C THR A 242 6.75 0.88 -19.99
N PRO A 243 6.28 -0.34 -20.30
CA PRO A 243 6.42 -1.49 -19.40
C PRO A 243 7.89 -1.90 -19.26
N SER A 244 8.26 -2.42 -18.10
CA SER A 244 9.60 -2.99 -17.85
C SER A 244 9.54 -4.18 -16.92
N ASP A 245 10.47 -5.13 -17.12
CA ASP A 245 10.74 -6.30 -16.29
C ASP A 245 12.01 -6.10 -15.41
N GLY A 246 12.61 -4.89 -15.48
CA GLY A 246 13.84 -4.52 -14.80
C GLY A 246 15.13 -4.80 -15.59
N ALA A 247 15.07 -5.61 -16.64
CA ALA A 247 16.18 -5.87 -17.56
C ALA A 247 16.01 -5.06 -18.86
N ASP A 248 14.81 -5.09 -19.43
CA ASP A 248 14.45 -4.44 -20.68
C ASP A 248 13.19 -3.55 -20.53
N PHE A 249 13.05 -2.63 -21.47
CA PHE A 249 11.85 -1.81 -21.64
C PHE A 249 11.08 -2.27 -22.88
N GLY A 250 9.77 -2.41 -22.74
CA GLY A 250 8.86 -2.64 -23.83
C GLY A 250 8.55 -1.39 -24.66
N THR A 251 7.61 -1.54 -25.59
CA THR A 251 7.13 -0.41 -26.41
C THR A 251 6.22 0.50 -25.57
N THR A 252 6.40 1.81 -25.69
CA THR A 252 5.50 2.78 -25.06
C THR A 252 4.12 2.72 -25.71
N GLU A 253 3.10 2.54 -24.89
CA GLU A 253 1.70 2.58 -25.30
C GLU A 253 1.03 3.84 -24.74
N THR A 254 -0.02 4.32 -25.40
CA THR A 254 -0.72 5.56 -25.04
C THR A 254 -2.22 5.30 -24.88
N THR A 255 -2.81 5.84 -23.82
CA THR A 255 -4.27 5.84 -23.65
C THR A 255 -4.95 6.71 -24.68
N ILE A 256 -6.26 6.51 -24.85
CA ILE A 256 -7.13 7.55 -25.40
C ILE A 256 -7.14 8.78 -24.47
N GLU A 257 -7.46 9.94 -25.04
CA GLU A 257 -7.63 11.18 -24.30
C GLU A 257 -9.00 11.21 -23.63
N VAL A 258 -9.02 11.57 -22.34
CA VAL A 258 -10.23 11.78 -21.53
C VAL A 258 -10.41 13.27 -21.29
N THR A 259 -11.58 13.79 -21.61
CA THR A 259 -11.95 15.19 -21.32
C THR A 259 -12.70 15.27 -19.99
N ILE A 260 -12.26 16.15 -19.11
CA ILE A 260 -12.95 16.43 -17.85
C ILE A 260 -14.17 17.30 -18.14
N ILE A 261 -15.34 16.84 -17.71
CA ILE A 261 -16.61 17.54 -17.89
C ILE A 261 -17.27 17.76 -16.54
N ASP A 262 -18.10 18.78 -16.47
CA ASP A 262 -19.13 18.84 -15.45
C ASP A 262 -20.39 18.18 -16.00
N ILE A 263 -21.03 17.35 -15.19
CA ILE A 263 -22.26 16.65 -15.60
C ILE A 263 -23.45 17.26 -14.85
N ASP A 264 -24.63 17.05 -15.40
CA ASP A 264 -25.91 17.42 -14.81
C ASP A 264 -26.68 16.08 -14.78
N SER A 265 -26.63 15.43 -13.63
CA SER A 265 -26.99 14.02 -13.46
C SER A 265 -28.51 13.82 -13.50
N ASP A 266 -29.28 14.77 -12.98
CA ASP A 266 -30.75 14.72 -12.95
C ASP A 266 -31.44 15.56 -14.03
N ASN A 267 -30.70 16.40 -14.76
CA ASN A 267 -31.15 17.28 -15.83
C ASN A 267 -32.06 18.42 -15.36
N ASP A 268 -31.86 18.96 -14.15
CA ASP A 268 -32.57 20.14 -13.66
C ASP A 268 -32.01 21.47 -14.21
N GLY A 269 -30.79 21.42 -14.78
CA GLY A 269 -30.08 22.56 -15.37
C GLY A 269 -29.02 23.20 -14.49
N VAL A 270 -28.78 22.67 -13.29
CA VAL A 270 -27.64 22.93 -12.42
C VAL A 270 -26.63 21.79 -12.63
N PHE A 271 -25.33 22.11 -12.66
CA PHE A 271 -24.32 21.05 -12.79
C PHE A 271 -24.02 20.46 -11.43
N ASP A 272 -23.71 19.16 -11.36
CA ASP A 272 -23.40 18.41 -10.14
C ASP A 272 -22.37 19.09 -9.22
N SER A 273 -21.44 19.90 -9.78
CA SER A 273 -20.44 20.61 -8.97
C SER A 273 -20.98 21.86 -8.25
N ASP A 274 -22.09 22.41 -8.73
CA ASP A 274 -22.81 23.56 -8.17
C ASP A 274 -24.16 23.16 -7.54
N ASP A 275 -24.50 21.87 -7.56
CA ASP A 275 -25.77 21.31 -7.11
C ASP A 275 -25.65 20.64 -5.72
N ALA A 276 -26.47 21.09 -4.76
CA ALA A 276 -26.52 20.48 -3.43
C ALA A 276 -27.17 19.08 -3.43
N PHE A 277 -28.04 18.78 -4.41
CA PHE A 277 -28.73 17.50 -4.57
C PHE A 277 -28.63 16.98 -6.02
N PRO A 278 -27.44 16.56 -6.50
CA PRO A 278 -27.19 16.21 -7.91
C PRO A 278 -28.06 15.11 -8.54
N ASP A 279 -28.87 14.41 -7.75
CA ASP A 279 -29.72 13.30 -8.18
C ASP A 279 -31.24 13.61 -8.00
N ASP A 280 -31.63 14.79 -7.48
CA ASP A 280 -33.03 15.20 -7.30
C ASP A 280 -33.38 16.43 -8.16
N PRO A 281 -34.09 16.24 -9.28
CA PRO A 281 -34.32 17.32 -10.24
C PRO A 281 -35.29 18.42 -9.76
N ASN A 282 -35.73 18.37 -8.51
CA ASN A 282 -36.56 19.40 -7.88
C ASN A 282 -35.82 20.18 -6.79
N GLU A 283 -34.58 19.83 -6.44
CA GLU A 283 -33.81 20.50 -5.40
C GLU A 283 -32.39 20.73 -5.89
N SER A 284 -31.89 21.96 -5.81
CA SER A 284 -30.49 22.25 -6.15
C SER A 284 -29.79 23.24 -5.22
N VAL A 285 -30.52 23.78 -4.25
CA VAL A 285 -30.01 24.74 -3.25
C VAL A 285 -30.36 24.22 -1.85
N ASP A 286 -29.39 24.29 -0.95
CA ASP A 286 -29.52 24.04 0.49
C ASP A 286 -28.86 25.23 1.20
N SER A 287 -29.67 26.25 1.49
CA SER A 287 -29.21 27.58 1.89
C SER A 287 -28.58 27.61 3.29
N ASP A 288 -28.97 26.73 4.20
CA ASP A 288 -28.44 26.63 5.57
C ASP A 288 -27.66 25.34 5.86
N SER A 289 -27.56 24.45 4.87
CA SER A 289 -26.74 23.23 4.90
C SER A 289 -27.22 22.18 5.89
N ASP A 290 -28.53 22.05 6.06
CA ASP A 290 -29.13 21.06 6.96
C ASP A 290 -29.49 19.73 6.26
N GLY A 291 -29.42 19.70 4.93
CA GLY A 291 -29.65 18.54 4.09
C GLY A 291 -31.07 18.40 3.54
N VAL A 292 -31.96 19.38 3.75
CA VAL A 292 -33.24 19.52 3.06
C VAL A 292 -33.12 20.64 2.03
N GLY A 293 -33.61 20.41 0.81
CA GLY A 293 -33.52 21.42 -0.24
C GLY A 293 -34.50 22.57 -0.04
N ASP A 294 -34.10 23.77 -0.47
CA ASP A 294 -34.86 25.02 -0.29
C ASP A 294 -36.31 24.93 -0.82
N ASN A 295 -36.63 24.09 -1.81
CA ASN A 295 -38.00 23.96 -2.32
C ASN A 295 -38.89 23.07 -1.43
N GLY A 296 -38.29 22.18 -0.63
CA GLY A 296 -38.94 21.24 0.28
C GLY A 296 -38.86 21.66 1.75
N ASP A 297 -38.02 22.65 2.07
CA ASP A 297 -37.82 23.18 3.40
C ASP A 297 -38.80 24.32 3.74
N ALA A 298 -39.50 24.19 4.88
CA ALA A 298 -40.37 25.24 5.41
C ALA A 298 -39.57 26.46 5.94
N PHE A 299 -38.32 26.26 6.37
CA PHE A 299 -37.43 27.29 6.90
C PHE A 299 -36.04 27.26 6.24
N PRO A 300 -35.91 27.63 4.94
CA PRO A 300 -34.66 27.49 4.16
C PRO A 300 -33.42 28.28 4.64
N ASN A 301 -33.47 28.93 5.80
CA ASN A 301 -32.35 29.69 6.34
C ASN A 301 -32.14 29.41 7.84
N ASP A 302 -32.81 28.40 8.38
CA ASP A 302 -32.68 27.93 9.76
C ASP A 302 -32.47 26.42 9.81
N ALA A 303 -31.20 26.00 9.81
CA ALA A 303 -30.80 24.60 9.87
C ALA A 303 -31.28 23.81 11.11
N SER A 304 -32.02 24.43 12.03
CA SER A 304 -32.67 23.76 13.15
C SER A 304 -34.14 23.44 12.92
N GLU A 305 -34.76 23.89 11.82
CA GLU A 305 -36.16 23.68 11.50
C GLU A 305 -36.33 23.35 10.02
N THR A 306 -37.04 22.26 9.70
CA THR A 306 -37.31 21.86 8.29
C THR A 306 -38.79 21.71 7.97
N THR A 307 -39.61 21.59 9.00
CA THR A 307 -41.02 21.21 8.90
C THR A 307 -41.86 22.19 9.71
N ASP A 308 -42.99 22.59 9.13
CA ASP A 308 -44.06 23.36 9.77
C ASP A 308 -45.36 22.59 9.51
N SER A 309 -45.70 21.70 10.44
CA SER A 309 -46.74 20.69 10.25
C SER A 309 -48.15 21.26 10.19
N ASP A 310 -48.41 22.41 10.84
CA ASP A 310 -49.72 23.07 10.86
C ASP A 310 -49.77 24.44 10.17
N LEU A 311 -48.62 24.93 9.68
CA LEU A 311 -48.46 26.13 8.86
C LEU A 311 -48.69 27.44 9.62
N ASP A 312 -48.28 27.49 10.88
CA ASP A 312 -48.39 28.70 11.71
C ASP A 312 -47.13 29.58 11.70
N GLY A 313 -46.04 29.07 11.13
CA GLY A 313 -44.77 29.77 10.97
C GLY A 313 -43.76 29.57 12.10
N VAL A 314 -44.04 28.69 13.08
CA VAL A 314 -43.05 28.17 14.03
C VAL A 314 -42.69 26.74 13.60
N GLY A 315 -41.39 26.42 13.56
CA GLY A 315 -40.96 25.10 13.15
C GLY A 315 -41.26 24.03 14.20
N ASP A 316 -41.52 22.80 13.74
CA ASP A 316 -41.93 21.67 14.57
C ASP A 316 -40.99 21.39 15.77
N ASN A 317 -39.69 21.77 15.70
CA ASN A 317 -38.77 21.57 16.83
C ASN A 317 -38.87 22.67 17.90
N ALA A 318 -39.31 23.86 17.53
CA ALA A 318 -39.51 25.01 18.41
C ALA A 318 -40.96 25.13 18.90
N ASP A 319 -41.91 24.50 18.21
CA ASP A 319 -43.33 24.53 18.52
C ASP A 319 -43.70 23.50 19.61
N ALA A 320 -44.32 23.97 20.69
CA ALA A 320 -44.85 23.11 21.75
C ALA A 320 -46.07 22.28 21.27
N PHE A 321 -46.80 22.76 20.26
CA PHE A 321 -47.98 22.13 19.68
C PHE A 321 -47.92 22.04 18.14
N PRO A 322 -47.02 21.21 17.55
CA PRO A 322 -46.76 21.15 16.09
C PRO A 322 -47.92 20.74 15.17
N ASN A 323 -49.13 20.57 15.70
CA ASN A 323 -50.31 20.19 14.91
C ASN A 323 -51.52 21.07 15.23
N ASP A 324 -51.33 22.16 15.97
CA ASP A 324 -52.35 23.14 16.33
C ASP A 324 -51.84 24.56 16.06
N ALA A 325 -52.11 25.05 14.86
CA ALA A 325 -51.70 26.39 14.39
C ALA A 325 -52.25 27.59 15.21
N SER A 326 -53.01 27.32 16.29
CA SER A 326 -53.44 28.35 17.23
C SER A 326 -52.61 28.40 18.52
N GLU A 327 -51.69 27.47 18.73
CA GLU A 327 -50.84 27.38 19.93
C GLU A 327 -49.40 27.10 19.55
N THR A 328 -48.45 27.89 20.05
CA THR A 328 -47.00 27.68 19.78
C THR A 328 -46.15 27.56 21.04
N THR A 329 -46.67 28.07 22.15
CA THR A 329 -45.94 28.25 23.42
C THR A 329 -46.74 27.62 24.54
N ASP A 330 -46.02 26.94 25.44
CA ASP A 330 -46.51 26.39 26.70
C ASP A 330 -45.53 26.87 27.78
N SER A 331 -45.81 28.04 28.35
CA SER A 331 -44.86 28.79 29.16
C SER A 331 -44.54 28.12 30.49
N ASP A 332 -45.48 27.36 31.05
CA ASP A 332 -45.34 26.66 32.33
C ASP A 332 -45.29 25.11 32.22
N LEU A 333 -45.45 24.58 31.01
CA LEU A 333 -45.31 23.17 30.64
C LEU A 333 -46.40 22.26 31.22
N ASP A 334 -47.63 22.76 31.30
CA ASP A 334 -48.77 22.00 31.80
C ASP A 334 -49.57 21.27 30.70
N GLY A 335 -49.28 21.58 29.44
CA GLY A 335 -49.86 20.96 28.26
C GLY A 335 -51.08 21.68 27.66
N VAL A 336 -51.44 22.86 28.17
CA VAL A 336 -52.37 23.80 27.53
C VAL A 336 -51.56 24.95 26.94
N GLY A 337 -51.83 25.31 25.68
CA GLY A 337 -51.09 26.39 25.05
C GLY A 337 -51.47 27.76 25.62
N ASP A 338 -50.50 28.69 25.64
CA ASP A 338 -50.63 30.02 26.24
C ASP A 338 -51.85 30.81 25.72
N ASN A 339 -52.35 30.57 24.50
CA ASN A 339 -53.54 31.27 23.98
C ASN A 339 -54.86 30.68 24.52
N ALA A 340 -54.87 29.42 24.91
CA ALA A 340 -56.01 28.72 25.51
C ALA A 340 -55.97 28.71 27.05
N ASP A 341 -54.81 28.97 27.64
CA ASP A 341 -54.59 29.00 29.08
C ASP A 341 -54.98 30.36 29.70
N ALA A 342 -55.87 30.34 30.70
CA ALA A 342 -56.21 31.52 31.48
C ALA A 342 -55.06 32.00 32.40
N PHE A 343 -54.13 31.12 32.77
CA PHE A 343 -52.98 31.37 33.63
C PHE A 343 -51.66 30.80 33.07
N PRO A 344 -51.14 31.32 31.93
CA PRO A 344 -50.00 30.72 31.19
C PRO A 344 -48.66 30.55 31.94
N ASP A 345 -48.56 31.07 33.17
CA ASP A 345 -47.35 31.00 33.99
C ASP A 345 -47.55 30.13 35.26
N ASP A 346 -48.72 29.51 35.44
CA ASP A 346 -49.09 28.68 36.59
C ASP A 346 -49.64 27.31 36.17
N ALA A 347 -48.74 26.34 36.08
CA ALA A 347 -49.04 24.96 35.67
C ALA A 347 -50.04 24.19 36.56
N SER A 348 -50.60 24.84 37.59
CA SER A 348 -51.67 24.30 38.41
C SER A 348 -53.06 24.85 38.08
N GLU A 349 -53.18 25.83 37.20
CA GLU A 349 -54.44 26.50 36.83
C GLU A 349 -54.51 26.74 35.32
N THR A 350 -55.56 26.24 34.65
CA THR A 350 -55.75 26.47 33.20
C THR A 350 -57.05 27.16 32.84
N THR A 351 -58.00 27.16 33.77
CA THR A 351 -59.38 27.57 33.52
C THR A 351 -59.81 28.57 34.59
N ASP A 352 -60.47 29.64 34.16
CA ASP A 352 -61.15 30.62 35.00
C ASP A 352 -62.61 30.69 34.50
N SER A 353 -63.47 29.87 35.09
CA SER A 353 -64.81 29.60 34.57
C SER A 353 -65.76 30.79 34.70
N ASP A 354 -65.54 31.70 35.65
CA ASP A 354 -66.36 32.91 35.85
C ASP A 354 -65.65 34.24 35.64
N LEU A 355 -64.35 34.20 35.32
CA LEU A 355 -63.51 35.33 34.92
C LEU A 355 -63.24 36.33 36.05
N ASP A 356 -63.07 35.84 37.28
CA ASP A 356 -62.76 36.67 38.44
C ASP A 356 -61.25 36.79 38.75
N GLY A 357 -60.44 36.00 38.06
CA GLY A 357 -58.98 36.01 38.15
C GLY A 357 -58.39 35.03 39.17
N VAL A 358 -59.19 34.14 39.77
CA VAL A 358 -58.71 32.97 40.52
C VAL A 358 -58.99 31.71 39.69
N GLY A 359 -57.99 30.85 39.53
CA GLY A 359 -58.15 29.62 38.74
C GLY A 359 -59.09 28.62 39.41
N ASP A 360 -59.80 27.85 38.60
CA ASP A 360 -60.83 26.89 39.04
C ASP A 360 -60.33 25.88 40.09
N ASN A 361 -59.03 25.56 40.16
CA ASN A 361 -58.50 24.63 41.17
C ASN A 361 -58.24 25.31 42.53
N ALA A 362 -58.00 26.62 42.54
CA ALA A 362 -57.80 27.45 43.73
C ALA A 362 -59.09 28.12 44.21
N ASP A 363 -60.07 28.28 43.32
CA ASP A 363 -61.37 28.87 43.61
C ASP A 363 -62.33 27.86 44.27
N VAL A 364 -62.84 28.22 45.45
CA VAL A 364 -63.86 27.42 46.15
C VAL A 364 -65.23 27.52 45.46
N PHE A 365 -65.49 28.61 44.74
CA PHE A 365 -66.75 28.88 44.02
C PHE A 365 -66.51 29.22 42.53
N PRO A 366 -65.99 28.27 41.72
CA PRO A 366 -65.49 28.49 40.35
C PRO A 366 -66.55 28.86 39.29
N ASN A 367 -67.76 29.23 39.69
CA ASN A 367 -68.80 29.70 38.78
C ASN A 367 -69.52 30.94 39.33
N ASP A 368 -69.00 31.54 40.41
CA ASP A 368 -69.50 32.75 41.03
C ASP A 368 -68.37 33.78 41.20
N SER A 369 -68.22 34.64 40.19
CA SER A 369 -67.21 35.71 40.14
C SER A 369 -67.21 36.73 41.29
N THR A 370 -68.12 36.58 42.25
CA THR A 370 -68.20 37.40 43.45
C THR A 370 -67.66 36.72 44.70
N GLU A 371 -67.29 35.43 44.64
CA GLU A 371 -66.80 34.65 45.77
C GLU A 371 -65.64 33.75 45.37
N THR A 372 -64.54 33.79 46.13
CA THR A 372 -63.37 32.92 45.84
C THR A 372 -62.92 32.07 47.02
N THR A 373 -63.33 32.46 48.24
CA THR A 373 -62.82 31.91 49.50
C THR A 373 -63.99 31.56 50.41
N ASP A 374 -63.85 30.44 51.11
CA ASP A 374 -64.74 30.00 52.21
C ASP A 374 -63.84 29.69 53.41
N SER A 375 -63.62 30.69 54.25
CA SER A 375 -62.59 30.67 55.29
C SER A 375 -62.91 29.69 56.42
N ASP A 376 -64.18 29.39 56.70
CA ASP A 376 -64.60 28.44 57.73
C ASP A 376 -65.29 27.17 57.21
N MET A 377 -65.44 27.06 55.89
CA MET A 377 -65.93 25.89 55.15
C MET A 377 -67.42 25.59 55.41
N ASP A 378 -68.24 26.61 55.57
CA ASP A 378 -69.68 26.47 55.82
C ASP A 378 -70.55 26.50 54.54
N GLY A 379 -69.93 26.84 53.41
CA GLY A 379 -70.53 26.86 52.08
C GLY A 379 -71.09 28.22 51.65
N VAL A 380 -70.93 29.29 52.43
CA VAL A 380 -71.15 30.67 52.01
C VAL A 380 -69.81 31.35 51.78
N GLY A 381 -69.64 32.03 50.65
CA GLY A 381 -68.38 32.72 50.36
C GLY A 381 -68.14 33.91 51.27
N ASP A 382 -66.88 34.20 51.56
CA ASP A 382 -66.43 35.23 52.50
C ASP A 382 -67.00 36.64 52.20
N ASN A 383 -67.35 36.97 50.94
CA ASN A 383 -67.92 38.29 50.61
C ASN A 383 -69.42 38.39 50.92
N ALA A 384 -70.15 37.27 50.89
CA ALA A 384 -71.57 37.16 51.21
C ALA A 384 -71.81 36.79 52.68
N ASP A 385 -70.79 36.28 53.37
CA ASP A 385 -70.86 35.89 54.77
C ASP A 385 -70.63 37.09 55.71
N ALA A 386 -71.59 37.35 56.60
CA ALA A 386 -71.46 38.36 57.64
C ALA A 386 -70.43 37.98 58.72
N PHE A 387 -70.15 36.68 58.90
CA PHE A 387 -69.19 36.13 59.87
C PHE A 387 -68.24 35.09 59.22
N PRO A 388 -67.31 35.50 58.32
CA PRO A 388 -66.46 34.61 57.50
C PRO A 388 -65.49 33.66 58.24
N ASN A 389 -65.55 33.55 59.56
CA ASN A 389 -64.67 32.68 60.34
C ASN A 389 -65.46 31.88 61.42
N ASP A 390 -66.79 31.89 61.38
CA ASP A 390 -67.67 31.11 62.23
C ASP A 390 -68.71 30.34 61.40
N ALA A 391 -68.38 29.08 61.11
CA ALA A 391 -69.20 28.17 60.29
C ALA A 391 -70.62 27.87 60.83
N ASN A 392 -71.04 28.52 61.91
CA ASN A 392 -72.39 28.43 62.45
C ASN A 392 -73.20 29.71 62.24
N GLU A 393 -72.67 30.77 61.64
CA GLU A 393 -73.32 32.07 61.47
C GLU A 393 -73.02 32.66 60.10
N THR A 394 -74.04 32.93 59.27
CA THR A 394 -73.83 33.51 57.93
C THR A 394 -74.57 34.82 57.68
N LEU A 395 -75.56 35.14 58.50
CA LEU A 395 -76.45 36.28 58.35
C LEU A 395 -76.45 37.14 59.61
N ASP A 396 -76.50 38.45 59.41
CA ASP A 396 -76.75 39.48 60.43
C ASP A 396 -77.90 40.36 59.93
N SER A 397 -79.12 39.93 60.21
CA SER A 397 -80.34 40.51 59.65
C SER A 397 -80.61 41.94 60.13
N ASP A 398 -80.20 42.30 61.35
CA ASP A 398 -80.40 43.61 61.96
C ASP A 398 -79.12 44.48 62.04
N MET A 399 -77.99 43.93 61.60
CA MET A 399 -76.67 44.57 61.51
C MET A 399 -76.09 44.97 62.89
N ASP A 400 -76.37 44.19 63.94
CA ASP A 400 -75.89 44.47 65.29
C ASP A 400 -74.54 43.79 65.63
N GLY A 401 -74.05 42.91 64.75
CA GLY A 401 -72.80 42.17 64.88
C GLY A 401 -72.91 40.85 65.66
N VAL A 402 -74.12 40.35 65.92
CA VAL A 402 -74.39 38.99 66.43
C VAL A 402 -75.12 38.20 65.34
N GLY A 403 -74.62 37.00 65.02
CA GLY A 403 -75.22 36.19 63.97
C GLY A 403 -76.62 35.71 64.31
N ASP A 404 -77.47 35.58 63.28
CA ASP A 404 -78.89 35.24 63.40
C ASP A 404 -79.15 33.93 64.17
N ASN A 405 -78.24 32.95 64.19
CA ASN A 405 -78.41 31.69 64.94
C ASN A 405 -78.12 31.85 66.44
N ALA A 406 -77.28 32.81 66.83
CA ALA A 406 -76.94 33.16 68.21
C ALA A 406 -77.79 34.31 68.75
N ASP A 407 -78.41 35.11 67.89
CA ASP A 407 -79.24 36.24 68.30
C ASP A 407 -80.62 35.79 68.78
N ALA A 408 -81.04 36.36 69.92
CA ALA A 408 -82.37 36.18 70.46
C ALA A 408 -83.42 37.05 69.74
N PHE A 409 -82.99 38.09 69.01
CA PHE A 409 -83.86 39.06 68.32
C PHE A 409 -83.39 39.48 66.90
N PRO A 410 -83.17 38.52 65.98
CA PRO A 410 -82.66 38.79 64.62
C PRO A 410 -83.64 39.54 63.73
#